data_AF-A0A8C8A1E5-F1
#
_entry.id   AF-A0A8C8A1E5-F1
#
_cell.length_a   1.000
_cell.length_b   1.000
_cell.length_c   1.000
_cell.angle_alpha   90.00
_cell.angle_beta   90.00
_cell.angle_gamma   90.00
#
_symmetry.space_group_name_H-M   'P 1'
#
loop_
_entity.id
_entity.type
_entity.pdbx_description
1 polymer ?
#
loop_
_entity_poly.entity_id
_entity_poly.type
_entity_poly.pdbx_seq_one_letter_code
_entity_poly.pdbx_strand_id
1 'polypeptide(L)'
;MIAQLWASFPFLAGRLLISESVLLLQFATDLACCLPTSMRLASTLRQSRETLSTQDKERHKSYGYQRAQTPEGVLTSLIPPMQFPHTERRKQKASAMSQEHDMDSLHVTKRQLKLLKTSPLVIQNKNSGFSNSSVFAASSSLSVSPLDSFSSSSGSALQGSWKFFSILEARKQLMKEICAKYKGSISKIITRSHVKHLYVEDKHKLLYCQVPKTGCSNWKRTLMVLAGKASNVQNIQHDTVHYGGHLKKLESFSQKEIMHRLETYKKFVFVREPFERIVSAYRDKLENPNDYYHNLFGKPIISKYRLNPSEEALRTGSGVMFKEFIQYLLDVHRPVGMDIHWDQVNQLCHPCLIHYDFIGKFENMGEESNFLLRLIGAPLSLTLPTFKDRNPGDERTSLEITKKYFSQLSMLERQRLYDFYYMDYLMFNYSKPFKDLY
;
A
#
# COMPACT_ATOMS: atom_id res chain seq x y z
N MET A 1 -71.22 11.88 55.94
CA MET A 1 -71.17 13.14 55.16
C MET A 1 -69.83 13.22 54.47
N ILE A 2 -69.81 13.49 53.15
CA ILE A 2 -68.72 14.10 52.33
C ILE A 2 -67.28 13.54 52.49
N ALA A 3 -66.48 13.27 51.47
CA ALA A 3 -66.61 12.88 50.06
C ALA A 3 -65.17 12.59 49.55
N GLN A 4 -65.03 12.10 48.31
CA GLN A 4 -63.81 12.15 47.48
C GLN A 4 -62.61 11.24 47.83
N LEU A 5 -61.80 10.75 46.87
CA LEU A 5 -62.03 10.43 45.44
C LEU A 5 -60.84 9.55 44.94
N TRP A 6 -61.13 8.60 44.04
CA TRP A 6 -60.21 7.83 43.16
C TRP A 6 -59.28 6.78 43.79
N ALA A 7 -59.28 5.60 43.17
CA ALA A 7 -58.67 4.36 43.66
C ALA A 7 -57.71 3.73 42.64
N SER A 8 -56.93 2.76 43.09
CA SER A 8 -55.82 2.13 42.37
C SER A 8 -56.07 0.64 42.08
N PHE A 9 -55.53 0.12 40.95
CA PHE A 9 -55.38 -1.33 40.63
C PHE A 9 -56.72 -2.13 40.51
N PRO A 10 -56.76 -3.47 40.20
CA PRO A 10 -55.69 -4.42 39.82
C PRO A 10 -55.95 -5.33 38.57
N PHE A 11 -54.95 -6.15 38.21
CA PHE A 11 -54.95 -7.55 37.64
C PHE A 11 -56.13 -8.04 36.74
N LEU A 12 -55.92 -8.76 35.64
CA LEU A 12 -55.40 -10.14 35.46
C LEU A 12 -55.16 -10.38 33.93
N ALA A 13 -54.47 -11.40 33.37
CA ALA A 13 -53.69 -12.56 33.84
C ALA A 13 -52.73 -13.04 32.72
N GLY A 14 -51.87 -14.05 32.98
CA GLY A 14 -51.39 -14.99 31.95
C GLY A 14 -49.91 -15.41 32.02
N ARG A 15 -49.63 -16.63 32.50
CA ARG A 15 -48.30 -17.29 32.62
C ARG A 15 -47.56 -17.34 31.26
N LEU A 16 -46.28 -16.99 31.11
CA LEU A 16 -45.01 -17.55 31.65
C LEU A 16 -44.41 -18.73 30.83
N LEU A 17 -43.40 -18.40 30.00
CA LEU A 17 -42.17 -19.13 29.61
C LEU A 17 -42.21 -20.67 29.31
N ILE A 18 -41.57 -21.11 28.21
CA ILE A 18 -40.21 -21.74 28.16
C ILE A 18 -39.84 -22.25 26.74
N SER A 19 -38.55 -22.12 26.44
CA SER A 19 -37.64 -22.62 25.37
C SER A 19 -38.05 -23.56 24.20
N GLU A 20 -37.43 -23.23 23.05
CA GLU A 20 -36.61 -24.09 22.16
C GLU A 20 -37.19 -25.20 21.24
N SER A 21 -36.75 -25.07 19.97
CA SER A 21 -36.23 -26.13 19.10
C SER A 21 -37.18 -27.08 18.36
N VAL A 22 -36.83 -27.29 17.08
CA VAL A 22 -37.33 -28.30 16.12
C VAL A 22 -38.76 -28.13 15.57
N LEU A 23 -38.84 -27.67 14.31
CA LEU A 23 -39.60 -28.41 13.30
C LEU A 23 -38.94 -28.27 11.91
N LEU A 24 -38.88 -29.38 11.19
CA LEU A 24 -38.26 -29.56 9.87
C LEU A 24 -39.33 -29.98 8.84
N LEU A 25 -38.98 -29.86 7.56
CA LEU A 25 -39.53 -30.61 6.40
C LEU A 25 -40.95 -30.30 5.87
N GLN A 26 -40.96 -29.53 4.77
CA GLN A 26 -41.70 -29.78 3.51
C GLN A 26 -41.18 -28.72 2.50
N PHE A 27 -40.72 -29.01 1.28
CA PHE A 27 -41.00 -30.11 0.33
C PHE A 27 -39.73 -30.60 -0.41
N ALA A 28 -39.79 -31.83 -0.95
CA ALA A 28 -38.88 -32.33 -1.99
C ALA A 28 -39.58 -33.41 -2.84
N THR A 29 -39.46 -33.33 -4.18
CA THR A 29 -39.79 -34.24 -5.32
C THR A 29 -39.98 -33.32 -6.55
N ASP A 30 -39.43 -33.49 -7.75
CA ASP A 30 -39.09 -34.64 -8.63
C ASP A 30 -37.93 -34.23 -9.59
N LEU A 31 -37.24 -35.07 -10.39
CA LEU A 31 -37.16 -36.54 -10.55
C LEU A 31 -35.73 -36.94 -11.00
N ALA A 32 -35.36 -38.21 -10.89
CA ALA A 32 -34.08 -38.77 -11.35
C ALA A 32 -34.10 -39.23 -12.83
N CYS A 33 -32.92 -39.43 -13.43
CA CYS A 33 -32.67 -40.50 -14.42
C CYS A 33 -31.17 -40.85 -14.63
N CYS A 34 -30.93 -42.13 -14.94
CA CYS A 34 -29.72 -42.74 -15.55
C CYS A 34 -28.46 -43.05 -14.69
N LEU A 35 -28.47 -44.26 -14.13
CA LEU A 35 -27.34 -45.21 -14.00
C LEU A 35 -27.82 -46.55 -14.61
N PRO A 36 -26.95 -47.43 -15.20
CA PRO A 36 -26.01 -48.29 -14.43
C PRO A 36 -24.69 -48.60 -15.22
N THR A 37 -23.77 -49.54 -14.93
CA THR A 37 -23.64 -50.62 -13.91
C THR A 37 -22.15 -50.89 -13.53
N SER A 38 -21.89 -51.99 -12.83
CA SER A 38 -20.63 -52.66 -12.40
C SER A 38 -19.79 -53.29 -13.55
N MET A 39 -18.49 -53.63 -13.42
CA MET A 39 -17.94 -54.71 -12.56
C MET A 39 -16.40 -54.74 -12.38
N ARG A 40 -16.00 -55.28 -11.21
CA ARG A 40 -14.79 -56.07 -10.85
C ARG A 40 -13.39 -55.44 -10.67
N LEU A 41 -13.01 -55.47 -9.38
CA LEU A 41 -11.69 -55.72 -8.77
C LEU A 41 -10.63 -56.47 -9.60
N ALA A 42 -9.38 -56.01 -9.49
CA ALA A 42 -8.20 -56.86 -9.35
C ALA A 42 -7.17 -56.16 -8.44
N SER A 43 -6.57 -56.91 -7.50
CA SER A 43 -5.62 -56.41 -6.50
C SER A 43 -4.20 -56.90 -6.77
N THR A 44 -3.17 -56.07 -6.52
CA THR A 44 -1.82 -56.58 -6.27
C THR A 44 -1.02 -55.68 -5.34
N LEU A 45 -0.32 -56.29 -4.37
CA LEU A 45 0.58 -55.65 -3.42
C LEU A 45 2.01 -55.50 -3.96
N ARG A 46 2.74 -54.48 -3.46
CA ARG A 46 4.16 -54.50 -3.00
C ARG A 46 4.53 -53.07 -2.55
N GLN A 47 4.54 -52.76 -1.24
CA GLN A 47 5.67 -52.91 -0.31
C GLN A 47 6.96 -52.14 -0.69
N SER A 48 7.09 -50.95 -0.10
CA SER A 48 8.21 -50.50 0.76
C SER A 48 9.61 -51.11 0.60
N ARG A 49 10.63 -50.24 0.59
CA ARG A 49 11.94 -50.55 1.17
C ARG A 49 12.58 -49.32 1.81
N GLU A 50 13.11 -49.49 3.02
CA GLU A 50 13.84 -48.48 3.80
C GLU A 50 15.36 -48.76 3.81
N THR A 51 16.10 -47.69 4.18
CA THR A 51 17.38 -47.62 4.93
C THR A 51 18.72 -48.22 4.44
N LEU A 52 19.78 -47.45 4.78
CA LEU A 52 21.24 -47.71 4.93
C LEU A 52 22.07 -46.78 4.01
N SER A 53 22.69 -45.68 4.49
CA SER A 53 23.80 -45.53 5.46
C SER A 53 25.15 -46.09 5.01
N THR A 54 26.14 -45.21 4.76
CA THR A 54 27.52 -45.26 5.30
C THR A 54 28.28 -43.94 5.03
N GLN A 55 29.40 -43.72 5.73
CA GLN A 55 30.13 -42.45 5.88
C GLN A 55 31.36 -42.29 4.95
N ASP A 56 32.05 -41.14 5.11
CA ASP A 56 33.50 -40.94 5.01
C ASP A 56 34.20 -40.79 3.63
N LYS A 57 34.63 -39.54 3.31
CA LYS A 57 35.99 -39.07 3.69
C LYS A 57 36.27 -37.58 3.38
N GLU A 58 37.10 -36.97 4.22
CA GLU A 58 37.70 -35.65 4.03
C GLU A 58 38.77 -35.62 2.92
N ARG A 59 39.11 -34.44 2.36
CA ARG A 59 40.37 -33.73 2.71
C ARG A 59 40.54 -32.32 2.10
N HIS A 60 41.10 -31.43 2.92
CA HIS A 60 41.59 -30.08 2.64
C HIS A 60 42.57 -29.92 1.45
N LYS A 61 42.51 -28.76 0.77
CA LYS A 61 43.55 -27.67 0.68
C LYS A 61 43.29 -26.80 -0.57
N SER A 62 43.68 -25.53 -0.73
CA SER A 62 44.19 -24.41 0.10
C SER A 62 45.06 -23.53 -0.81
N TYR A 63 44.63 -22.30 -1.12
CA TYR A 63 45.42 -21.13 -1.59
C TYR A 63 46.35 -21.22 -2.82
N GLY A 64 46.28 -20.19 -3.67
CA GLY A 64 47.22 -19.93 -4.77
C GLY A 64 46.89 -18.65 -5.54
N TYR A 65 47.49 -17.54 -5.17
CA TYR A 65 47.30 -16.21 -5.78
C TYR A 65 48.39 -15.99 -6.85
N GLN A 66 48.05 -15.57 -8.08
CA GLN A 66 48.82 -14.55 -8.85
C GLN A 66 48.21 -14.21 -10.22
N ARG A 67 48.75 -13.13 -10.80
CA ARG A 67 48.15 -12.25 -11.81
C ARG A 67 49.16 -11.99 -12.92
N ALA A 68 48.87 -12.38 -14.17
CA ALA A 68 49.54 -11.83 -15.35
C ALA A 68 48.72 -12.01 -16.64
N GLN A 69 48.39 -10.87 -17.27
CA GLN A 69 48.43 -10.54 -18.70
C GLN A 69 47.98 -11.58 -19.77
N THR A 70 47.02 -11.12 -20.59
CA THR A 70 46.69 -11.62 -21.94
C THR A 70 47.82 -11.28 -22.95
N PRO A 71 47.88 -11.96 -24.11
CA PRO A 71 47.12 -11.50 -25.28
C PRO A 71 46.29 -12.61 -25.97
N GLU A 72 45.58 -12.21 -27.02
CA GLU A 72 44.50 -12.96 -27.68
C GLU A 72 44.97 -14.18 -28.49
N GLY A 73 44.13 -15.22 -28.51
CA GLY A 73 44.30 -16.40 -29.35
C GLY A 73 42.95 -17.10 -29.56
N VAL A 74 42.43 -17.09 -30.78
CA VAL A 74 41.13 -17.66 -31.13
C VAL A 74 41.25 -19.18 -31.28
N LEU A 75 40.52 -19.96 -30.47
CA LEU A 75 39.90 -21.20 -30.97
C LEU A 75 38.66 -21.62 -30.15
N THR A 76 37.69 -22.16 -30.89
CA THR A 76 36.38 -22.67 -30.51
C THR A 76 36.35 -23.74 -29.40
N SER A 77 35.31 -23.71 -28.56
CA SER A 77 34.78 -24.92 -27.91
C SER A 77 33.24 -24.91 -27.87
N LEU A 78 32.62 -26.07 -28.02
CA LEU A 78 31.18 -26.26 -28.24
C LEU A 78 30.42 -26.49 -26.93
N ILE A 79 29.30 -25.78 -26.73
CA ILE A 79 28.23 -26.17 -25.79
C ILE A 79 26.88 -25.93 -26.51
N PRO A 80 25.94 -26.89 -26.55
CA PRO A 80 24.71 -26.75 -27.34
C PRO A 80 23.65 -25.88 -26.64
N PRO A 81 22.84 -25.10 -27.39
CA PRO A 81 21.71 -24.37 -26.82
C PRO A 81 20.52 -25.29 -26.50
N MET A 82 19.85 -25.04 -25.36
CA MET A 82 18.57 -25.68 -25.03
C MET A 82 17.50 -25.33 -26.06
N GLN A 83 16.86 -26.36 -26.64
CA GLN A 83 15.70 -26.20 -27.51
C GLN A 83 14.44 -25.90 -26.69
N PHE A 84 13.77 -24.79 -27.00
CA PHE A 84 12.38 -24.58 -26.59
C PHE A 84 11.43 -25.21 -27.62
N PRO A 85 10.28 -25.78 -27.22
CA PRO A 85 9.37 -26.45 -28.16
C PRO A 85 8.80 -25.48 -29.21
N HIS A 86 8.95 -25.85 -30.49
CA HIS A 86 8.23 -25.20 -31.58
C HIS A 86 6.74 -25.54 -31.52
N THR A 87 5.88 -24.53 -31.44
CA THR A 87 4.46 -24.65 -31.82
C THR A 87 4.21 -23.95 -33.15
N GLU A 88 3.82 -24.72 -34.16
CA GLU A 88 3.59 -24.22 -35.52
C GLU A 88 2.38 -23.28 -35.59
N ARG A 89 2.56 -22.15 -36.26
CA ARG A 89 1.51 -21.16 -36.49
C ARG A 89 0.66 -21.56 -37.72
N ARG A 90 -0.26 -22.52 -37.56
CA ARG A 90 -1.27 -22.79 -38.61
C ARG A 90 -2.27 -21.63 -38.71
N LYS A 91 -2.31 -20.97 -39.88
CA LYS A 91 -3.38 -20.03 -40.25
C LYS A 91 -4.69 -20.81 -40.41
N GLN A 92 -5.73 -20.43 -39.67
CA GLN A 92 -7.12 -20.77 -40.00
C GLN A 92 -8.00 -19.52 -40.00
N LYS A 93 -9.04 -19.56 -40.84
CA LYS A 93 -9.99 -18.46 -41.08
C LYS A 93 -10.82 -18.13 -39.83
N ALA A 94 -11.26 -16.88 -39.72
CA ALA A 94 -12.20 -16.45 -38.71
C ALA A 94 -13.59 -17.10 -38.89
N SER A 95 -14.19 -17.51 -37.78
CA SER A 95 -15.64 -17.69 -37.61
C SER A 95 -16.08 -17.11 -36.27
N ALA A 96 -17.39 -16.94 -36.07
CA ALA A 96 -17.95 -15.97 -35.13
C ALA A 96 -17.97 -16.38 -33.64
N MET A 97 -17.95 -15.33 -32.81
CA MET A 97 -18.59 -15.17 -31.49
C MET A 97 -18.37 -16.20 -30.38
N SER A 98 -17.76 -15.71 -29.29
CA SER A 98 -18.30 -15.88 -27.93
C SER A 98 -17.98 -14.61 -27.11
N GLN A 99 -19.00 -13.95 -26.57
CA GLN A 99 -18.81 -12.78 -25.69
C GLN A 99 -18.40 -13.25 -24.29
N GLU A 100 -17.26 -12.78 -23.79
CA GLU A 100 -17.00 -12.73 -22.35
C GLU A 100 -17.06 -11.27 -21.89
N HIS A 101 -17.72 -11.03 -20.76
CA HIS A 101 -18.00 -9.70 -20.24
C HIS A 101 -16.75 -9.10 -19.58
N ASP A 102 -16.12 -8.14 -20.25
CA ASP A 102 -15.14 -7.26 -19.61
C ASP A 102 -15.86 -6.27 -18.68
N MET A 103 -15.62 -6.44 -17.37
CA MET A 103 -16.27 -5.67 -16.31
C MET A 103 -15.24 -5.18 -15.28
N ASP A 104 -14.20 -4.47 -15.73
CA ASP A 104 -13.60 -3.43 -14.88
C ASP A 104 -12.88 -2.31 -15.67
N SER A 105 -13.67 -1.41 -16.26
CA SER A 105 -13.19 -0.03 -16.49
C SER A 105 -14.19 0.99 -15.91
N LEU A 106 -13.79 1.64 -14.81
CA LEU A 106 -14.55 2.75 -14.23
C LEU A 106 -14.36 4.00 -15.08
N HIS A 107 -15.13 4.08 -16.17
CA HIS A 107 -15.30 5.31 -16.95
C HIS A 107 -15.67 6.46 -16.02
N VAL A 108 -14.86 7.53 -16.03
CA VAL A 108 -15.19 8.79 -15.34
C VAL A 108 -16.46 9.34 -15.96
N THR A 109 -17.57 9.22 -15.25
CA THR A 109 -18.88 9.59 -15.79
C THR A 109 -18.99 11.11 -15.95
N LYS A 110 -19.77 11.57 -16.93
CA LYS A 110 -20.06 13.01 -17.12
C LYS A 110 -20.59 13.70 -15.84
N ARG A 111 -21.16 12.93 -14.89
CA ARG A 111 -21.62 13.38 -13.57
C ARG A 111 -20.46 13.75 -12.63
N GLN A 112 -19.35 13.00 -12.64
CA GLN A 112 -18.13 13.33 -11.88
C GLN A 112 -17.46 14.60 -12.43
N LEU A 113 -17.34 14.71 -13.77
CA LEU A 113 -16.87 15.93 -14.44
C LEU A 113 -17.74 17.16 -14.15
N LYS A 114 -19.05 16.98 -13.94
CA LYS A 114 -19.96 18.08 -13.57
C LYS A 114 -19.77 18.53 -12.11
N LEU A 115 -19.48 17.60 -11.19
CA LEU A 115 -19.19 17.90 -9.79
C LEU A 115 -17.82 18.58 -9.58
N LEU A 116 -16.83 18.27 -10.42
CA LEU A 116 -15.53 18.97 -10.43
C LEU A 116 -15.67 20.46 -10.80
N LYS A 117 -16.68 20.84 -11.58
CA LYS A 117 -16.88 22.23 -12.05
C LYS A 117 -17.66 23.14 -11.08
N THR A 118 -18.17 22.64 -9.96
CA THR A 118 -19.12 23.40 -9.09
C THR A 118 -18.75 23.39 -7.61
N SER A 119 -17.46 23.30 -7.26
CA SER A 119 -17.02 23.41 -5.85
C SER A 119 -16.67 24.87 -5.50
N PRO A 120 -17.26 25.47 -4.45
CA PRO A 120 -16.92 26.83 -4.02
C PRO A 120 -15.51 26.96 -3.44
N LEU A 121 -14.96 28.18 -3.48
CA LEU A 121 -13.70 28.53 -2.83
C LEU A 121 -13.84 28.44 -1.30
N VAL A 122 -12.94 27.68 -0.65
CA VAL A 122 -12.82 27.67 0.81
C VAL A 122 -12.09 28.94 1.25
N ILE A 123 -12.77 29.76 2.05
CA ILE A 123 -12.25 31.01 2.60
C ILE A 123 -11.13 30.72 3.60
N GLN A 124 -9.96 31.35 3.42
CA GLN A 124 -8.88 31.32 4.40
C GLN A 124 -9.10 32.38 5.48
N ASN A 125 -9.16 31.97 6.75
CA ASN A 125 -9.08 32.89 7.87
C ASN A 125 -7.66 33.48 7.95
N LYS A 126 -7.55 34.79 7.70
CA LYS A 126 -6.36 35.58 8.06
C LYS A 126 -6.56 36.09 9.49
N ASN A 127 -5.66 35.74 10.41
CA ASN A 127 -5.46 36.55 11.61
C ASN A 127 -4.35 37.57 11.36
N SER A 128 -4.72 38.85 11.49
CA SER A 128 -3.82 39.91 11.94
C SER A 128 -3.18 39.51 13.27
N GLY A 129 -1.97 39.94 13.62
CA GLY A 129 -1.36 41.22 13.27
C GLY A 129 -1.58 42.19 14.42
N PHE A 130 -0.79 42.05 15.48
CA PHE A 130 -0.70 43.00 16.59
C PHE A 130 0.77 43.23 16.95
N SER A 131 1.23 44.44 16.66
CA SER A 131 2.47 45.00 17.21
C SER A 131 2.18 45.63 18.57
N ASN A 132 3.14 45.63 19.48
CA ASN A 132 3.36 46.76 20.39
C ASN A 132 4.75 46.70 21.02
N SER A 133 5.32 47.87 21.27
CA SER A 133 6.72 48.05 21.69
C SER A 133 6.79 48.82 23.01
N SER A 134 7.54 48.30 24.00
CA SER A 134 8.23 49.07 25.07
C SER A 134 7.34 49.90 26.06
N VAL A 135 7.70 50.30 27.29
CA VAL A 135 8.97 50.65 27.97
C VAL A 135 8.83 50.49 29.54
N PHE A 136 9.94 50.20 30.25
CA PHE A 136 10.30 50.30 31.71
C PHE A 136 9.30 50.40 32.89
N ALA A 137 9.63 49.66 33.98
CA ALA A 137 9.88 50.18 35.35
C ALA A 137 10.66 49.17 36.23
N ALA A 138 11.31 49.63 37.32
CA ALA A 138 12.20 48.88 38.25
C ALA A 138 11.42 48.07 39.33
N SER A 139 11.96 47.21 40.21
CA SER A 139 13.22 47.30 40.99
C SER A 139 13.67 45.97 41.67
N SER A 140 14.99 45.87 41.92
CA SER A 140 15.70 45.32 43.09
C SER A 140 15.31 43.98 43.79
N SER A 141 16.26 43.02 43.68
CA SER A 141 16.80 42.14 44.74
C SER A 141 15.91 41.26 45.63
N LEU A 142 16.08 39.94 45.54
CA LEU A 142 16.79 39.14 46.57
C LEU A 142 17.10 37.71 46.08
N SER A 143 18.22 37.16 46.55
CA SER A 143 18.76 35.86 46.15
C SER A 143 18.25 34.72 47.04
N VAL A 144 17.57 33.72 46.47
CA VAL A 144 17.40 32.39 47.08
C VAL A 144 17.52 31.31 46.01
N SER A 145 18.30 30.28 46.32
CA SER A 145 18.38 28.98 45.63
C SER A 145 19.06 28.00 46.58
N PRO A 146 18.88 26.66 46.45
CA PRO A 146 17.89 25.92 45.65
C PRO A 146 17.03 24.95 46.49
N LEU A 147 15.91 24.45 45.94
CA LEU A 147 15.56 23.01 45.94
C LEU A 147 14.33 22.72 45.04
N ASP A 148 14.13 21.44 44.72
CA ASP A 148 12.91 20.82 44.18
C ASP A 148 12.43 21.21 42.76
N SER A 149 13.25 20.84 41.77
CA SER A 149 12.81 20.68 40.37
C SER A 149 12.30 19.25 40.10
N PHE A 150 11.07 18.93 40.50
CA PHE A 150 10.42 17.66 40.15
C PHE A 150 9.39 17.83 39.01
N SER A 151 9.51 16.98 37.98
CA SER A 151 8.52 16.73 36.92
C SER A 151 8.05 17.90 36.03
N SER A 152 8.80 18.20 34.96
CA SER A 152 8.29 18.94 33.77
C SER A 152 8.20 18.10 32.49
N SER A 153 8.66 16.84 32.50
CA SER A 153 8.68 15.95 31.33
C SER A 153 7.33 15.28 31.00
N SER A 154 6.42 15.18 31.97
CA SER A 154 5.11 14.56 31.81
C SER A 154 4.14 15.43 30.98
N GLY A 155 4.14 16.75 31.21
CA GLY A 155 3.25 17.68 30.50
C GLY A 155 3.50 17.74 28.98
N SER A 156 4.76 17.80 28.56
CA SER A 156 5.11 17.86 27.13
C SER A 156 4.82 16.55 26.39
N ALA A 157 5.07 15.41 27.04
CA ALA A 157 4.76 14.09 26.47
C ALA A 157 3.25 13.87 26.29
N LEU A 158 2.45 14.25 27.30
CA LEU A 158 0.99 14.18 27.21
C LEU A 158 0.45 15.15 26.14
N GLN A 159 0.93 16.39 26.09
CA GLN A 159 0.49 17.38 25.10
C GLN A 159 0.86 16.98 23.67
N GLY A 160 2.05 16.40 23.47
CA GLY A 160 2.44 15.81 22.18
C GLY A 160 1.53 14.65 21.77
N SER A 161 1.18 13.77 22.71
CA SER A 161 0.26 12.65 22.48
C SER A 161 -1.14 13.13 22.03
N TRP A 162 -1.73 14.07 22.77
CA TRP A 162 -3.03 14.67 22.43
C TRP A 162 -3.04 15.31 21.03
N LYS A 163 -1.96 16.02 20.65
CA LYS A 163 -1.81 16.60 19.31
C LYS A 163 -1.91 15.54 18.20
N PHE A 164 -1.24 14.40 18.36
CA PHE A 164 -1.30 13.31 17.37
C PHE A 164 -2.69 12.66 17.31
N PHE A 165 -3.34 12.43 18.46
CA PHE A 165 -4.72 11.90 18.47
C PHE A 165 -5.70 12.80 17.70
N SER A 166 -5.66 14.11 17.93
CA SER A 166 -6.51 15.09 17.22
C SER A 166 -6.26 15.11 15.71
N ILE A 167 -4.99 15.05 15.29
CA ILE A 167 -4.61 14.99 13.87
C ILE A 167 -5.13 13.70 13.21
N LEU A 168 -5.00 12.55 13.88
CA LEU A 168 -5.45 11.26 13.36
C LEU A 168 -6.97 11.18 13.26
N GLU A 169 -7.71 11.69 14.25
CA GLU A 169 -9.18 11.69 14.17
C GLU A 169 -9.68 12.63 13.07
N ALA A 170 -9.06 13.82 12.90
CA ALA A 170 -9.37 14.71 11.78
C ALA A 170 -9.15 14.03 10.41
N ARG A 171 -8.04 13.28 10.23
CA ARG A 171 -7.77 12.50 9.01
C ARG A 171 -8.83 11.40 8.78
N LYS A 172 -9.21 10.67 9.83
CA LYS A 172 -10.26 9.64 9.77
C LYS A 172 -11.63 10.24 9.45
N GLN A 173 -11.97 11.39 10.03
CA GLN A 173 -13.24 12.08 9.82
C GLN A 173 -13.36 12.60 8.38
N LEU A 174 -12.34 13.27 7.86
CA LEU A 174 -12.30 13.66 6.44
C LEU A 174 -12.44 12.44 5.52
N MET A 175 -11.76 11.32 5.81
CA MET A 175 -11.89 10.11 5.00
C MET A 175 -13.35 9.63 4.94
N LYS A 176 -14.06 9.58 6.07
CA LYS A 176 -15.49 9.22 6.11
C LYS A 176 -16.33 10.17 5.26
N GLU A 177 -16.11 11.48 5.36
CA GLU A 177 -16.85 12.51 4.62
C GLU A 177 -16.64 12.40 3.10
N ILE A 178 -15.39 12.24 2.65
CA ILE A 178 -15.07 12.07 1.22
C ILE A 178 -15.61 10.72 0.70
N CYS A 179 -15.53 9.65 1.48
CA CYS A 179 -16.12 8.36 1.11
C CYS A 179 -17.64 8.44 0.97
N ALA A 180 -18.34 9.09 1.92
CA ALA A 180 -19.78 9.30 1.86
C ALA A 180 -20.19 10.13 0.63
N LYS A 181 -19.44 11.20 0.33
CA LYS A 181 -19.72 12.11 -0.80
C LYS A 181 -19.48 11.48 -2.18
N TYR A 182 -18.40 10.71 -2.36
CA TYR A 182 -17.95 10.27 -3.69
C TYR A 182 -18.15 8.78 -3.99
N LYS A 183 -18.36 7.93 -2.98
CA LYS A 183 -18.39 6.47 -3.16
C LYS A 183 -19.74 5.80 -2.87
N GLY A 184 -20.77 6.53 -2.45
CA GLY A 184 -22.18 6.12 -2.52
C GLY A 184 -22.48 4.73 -1.91
N SER A 185 -23.47 4.02 -2.48
CA SER A 185 -23.75 2.63 -2.13
C SER A 185 -22.80 1.64 -2.82
N ILE A 186 -21.50 1.75 -2.52
CA ILE A 186 -20.54 0.70 -2.87
C ILE A 186 -20.94 -0.62 -2.19
N SER A 187 -20.76 -1.72 -2.92
CA SER A 187 -20.90 -3.07 -2.36
C SER A 187 -19.99 -3.22 -1.14
N LYS A 188 -20.58 -3.56 0.01
CA LYS A 188 -19.84 -3.80 1.26
C LYS A 188 -19.03 -5.11 1.26
N ILE A 189 -19.05 -5.86 0.15
CA ILE A 189 -18.38 -7.15 0.02
C ILE A 189 -16.87 -6.92 -0.21
N ILE A 190 -16.06 -7.37 0.74
CA ILE A 190 -14.60 -7.32 0.66
C ILE A 190 -14.09 -8.60 0.01
N THR A 191 -13.59 -8.49 -1.22
CA THR A 191 -12.96 -9.55 -1.99
C THR A 191 -11.46 -9.66 -1.67
N ARG A 192 -10.80 -10.74 -2.14
CA ARG A 192 -9.34 -10.88 -2.04
C ARG A 192 -8.58 -9.75 -2.74
N SER A 193 -9.08 -9.27 -3.88
CA SER A 193 -8.44 -8.18 -4.64
C SER A 193 -8.38 -6.88 -3.84
N HIS A 194 -9.39 -6.57 -3.02
CA HIS A 194 -9.41 -5.40 -2.14
C HIS A 194 -8.36 -5.44 -1.02
N VAL A 195 -7.80 -6.62 -0.69
CA VAL A 195 -6.85 -6.81 0.43
C VAL A 195 -5.45 -7.25 0.00
N LYS A 196 -5.17 -7.30 -1.32
CA LYS A 196 -3.90 -7.76 -1.91
C LYS A 196 -2.65 -6.94 -1.53
N HIS A 197 -2.85 -5.72 -1.01
CA HIS A 197 -1.80 -4.82 -0.56
C HIS A 197 -1.67 -4.75 0.98
N LEU A 198 -2.52 -5.44 1.73
CA LEU A 198 -2.43 -5.52 3.19
C LEU A 198 -1.46 -6.63 3.61
N TYR A 199 -0.45 -6.28 4.41
CA TYR A 199 0.42 -7.21 5.13
C TYR A 199 -0.11 -7.43 6.55
N VAL A 200 0.03 -8.65 7.04
CA VAL A 200 -0.43 -9.10 8.36
C VAL A 200 0.75 -9.24 9.32
N GLU A 201 0.59 -8.69 10.52
CA GLU A 201 1.47 -8.92 11.67
C GLU A 201 0.57 -9.35 12.85
N ASP A 202 0.48 -10.66 13.09
CA ASP A 202 -0.47 -11.22 14.04
C ASP A 202 -0.13 -10.92 15.51
N LYS A 203 1.15 -10.67 15.86
CA LYS A 203 1.59 -10.54 17.26
C LYS A 203 1.09 -9.25 17.92
N HIS A 204 1.16 -8.12 17.22
CA HIS A 204 0.60 -6.83 17.66
C HIS A 204 -0.74 -6.52 16.97
N LYS A 205 -1.34 -7.51 16.30
CA LYS A 205 -2.63 -7.41 15.57
C LYS A 205 -2.68 -6.22 14.61
N LEU A 206 -1.77 -6.18 13.64
CA LEU A 206 -1.67 -5.11 12.66
C LEU A 206 -2.02 -5.55 11.25
N LEU A 207 -2.63 -4.62 10.51
CA LEU A 207 -2.77 -4.68 9.05
C LEU A 207 -2.10 -3.46 8.42
N TYR A 208 -1.05 -3.66 7.63
CA TYR A 208 -0.31 -2.57 6.97
C TYR A 208 -0.63 -2.53 5.47
N CYS A 209 -1.22 -1.44 4.97
CA CYS A 209 -1.35 -1.28 3.52
C CYS A 209 -0.04 -0.78 2.89
N GLN A 210 0.56 -1.60 2.03
CA GLN A 210 1.71 -1.18 1.24
C GLN A 210 1.29 -0.18 0.17
N VAL A 211 1.67 1.08 0.37
CA VAL A 211 1.79 2.08 -0.70
C VAL A 211 3.27 2.20 -1.07
N PRO A 212 3.68 1.96 -2.33
CA PRO A 212 5.07 2.17 -2.70
C PRO A 212 5.47 3.65 -2.63
N LYS A 213 6.76 3.89 -2.38
CA LYS A 213 7.38 5.23 -2.24
C LYS A 213 6.92 6.07 -1.03
N THR A 214 6.22 5.44 -0.07
CA THR A 214 5.87 6.03 1.24
C THR A 214 6.64 5.37 2.40
N GLY A 215 7.86 4.89 2.15
CA GLY A 215 8.69 4.21 3.16
C GLY A 215 8.39 2.72 3.36
N CYS A 216 7.67 2.08 2.43
CA CYS A 216 7.17 0.72 2.59
C CYS A 216 8.21 -0.37 2.90
N SER A 217 9.44 -0.27 2.38
CA SER A 217 10.50 -1.23 2.70
C SER A 217 10.86 -1.18 4.19
N ASN A 218 10.92 0.04 4.74
CA ASN A 218 11.29 0.26 6.14
C ASN A 218 10.14 -0.18 7.07
N TRP A 219 8.88 0.04 6.66
CA TRP A 219 7.72 -0.54 7.35
C TRP A 219 7.73 -2.07 7.34
N LYS A 220 8.01 -2.72 6.21
CA LYS A 220 8.15 -4.18 6.15
C LYS A 220 9.27 -4.70 7.06
N ARG A 221 10.44 -4.05 7.11
CA ARG A 221 11.52 -4.37 8.07
C ARG A 221 11.05 -4.31 9.52
N THR A 222 10.37 -3.23 9.89
CA THR A 222 9.82 -3.05 11.23
C THR A 222 8.75 -4.11 11.56
N LEU A 223 7.87 -4.46 10.61
CA LEU A 223 6.89 -5.54 10.78
C LEU A 223 7.56 -6.92 10.94
N MET A 224 8.67 -7.19 10.22
CA MET A 224 9.45 -8.42 10.39
C MET A 224 10.06 -8.52 11.79
N VAL A 225 10.56 -7.41 12.34
CA VAL A 225 11.07 -7.37 13.72
C VAL A 225 9.93 -7.54 14.74
N LEU A 226 8.79 -6.86 14.55
CA LEU A 226 7.61 -7.03 15.40
C LEU A 226 7.12 -8.48 15.42
N ALA A 227 7.05 -9.15 14.26
CA ALA A 227 6.70 -10.55 14.11
C ALA A 227 7.77 -11.55 14.63
N GLY A 228 8.90 -11.08 15.19
CA GLY A 228 10.00 -11.92 15.64
C GLY A 228 10.73 -12.67 14.53
N LYS A 229 10.66 -12.19 13.28
CA LYS A 229 11.34 -12.77 12.10
C LYS A 229 12.73 -12.19 11.86
N ALA A 230 13.09 -11.11 12.56
CA ALA A 230 14.41 -10.50 12.54
C ALA A 230 14.72 -9.85 13.90
N SER A 231 15.99 -9.77 14.29
CA SER A 231 16.41 -9.17 15.57
C SER A 231 16.52 -7.64 15.53
N ASN A 232 16.82 -7.07 14.37
CA ASN A 232 16.89 -5.62 14.15
C ASN A 232 16.54 -5.27 12.69
N VAL A 233 16.24 -4.00 12.44
CA VAL A 233 15.84 -3.50 11.11
C VAL A 233 17.01 -3.21 10.16
N GLN A 234 18.23 -3.03 10.65
CA GLN A 234 19.39 -2.59 9.86
C GLN A 234 19.94 -3.71 8.98
N ASN A 235 19.94 -4.95 9.49
CA ASN A 235 20.58 -6.10 8.84
C ASN A 235 19.70 -6.80 7.79
N ILE A 236 18.49 -6.28 7.51
CA ILE A 236 17.53 -6.92 6.59
C ILE A 236 17.71 -6.37 5.17
N GLN A 237 18.27 -7.19 4.28
CA GLN A 237 18.56 -6.81 2.89
C GLN A 237 17.29 -6.55 2.06
N HIS A 238 17.42 -5.74 1.00
CA HIS A 238 16.29 -5.32 0.15
C HIS A 238 15.48 -6.51 -0.37
N ASP A 239 16.13 -7.52 -0.94
CA ASP A 239 15.44 -8.66 -1.53
C ASP A 239 14.76 -9.55 -0.48
N THR A 240 15.34 -9.66 0.72
CA THR A 240 14.71 -10.32 1.87
C THR A 240 13.39 -9.64 2.25
N VAL A 241 13.34 -8.30 2.22
CA VAL A 241 12.13 -7.50 2.54
C VAL A 241 11.01 -7.67 1.51
N HIS A 242 11.35 -7.82 0.22
CA HIS A 242 10.35 -7.81 -0.86
C HIS A 242 10.00 -9.20 -1.40
N TYR A 243 10.94 -10.16 -1.36
CA TYR A 243 10.81 -11.48 -1.98
C TYR A 243 10.99 -12.64 -1.00
N GLY A 244 11.51 -12.42 0.22
CA GLY A 244 11.79 -13.47 1.20
C GLY A 244 10.58 -14.14 1.87
N GLY A 245 9.34 -13.74 1.53
CA GLY A 245 8.11 -14.38 2.03
C GLY A 245 7.82 -14.26 3.54
N HIS A 246 8.63 -13.50 4.29
CA HIS A 246 8.55 -13.43 5.76
C HIS A 246 7.28 -12.79 6.33
N LEU A 247 6.58 -11.97 5.54
CA LEU A 247 5.30 -11.34 5.91
C LEU A 247 4.20 -11.87 5.01
N LYS A 248 3.14 -12.42 5.63
CA LYS A 248 1.95 -12.85 4.89
C LYS A 248 1.14 -11.64 4.45
N LYS A 249 0.56 -11.73 3.25
CA LYS A 249 -0.49 -10.80 2.81
C LYS A 249 -1.86 -11.29 3.26
N LEU A 250 -2.78 -10.37 3.52
CA LEU A 250 -4.14 -10.69 3.95
C LEU A 250 -4.91 -11.51 2.90
N GLU A 251 -4.65 -11.28 1.61
CA GLU A 251 -5.25 -12.04 0.49
C GLU A 251 -4.97 -13.55 0.52
N SER A 252 -3.97 -14.02 1.28
CA SER A 252 -3.58 -15.44 1.36
C SER A 252 -4.35 -16.26 2.39
N PHE A 253 -5.14 -15.62 3.26
CA PHE A 253 -5.92 -16.27 4.32
C PHE A 253 -7.30 -16.74 3.81
N SER A 254 -8.05 -17.49 4.63
CA SER A 254 -9.46 -17.81 4.32
C SER A 254 -10.36 -16.57 4.46
N GLN A 255 -11.54 -16.54 3.82
CA GLN A 255 -12.45 -15.38 3.91
C GLN A 255 -12.86 -15.06 5.35
N LYS A 256 -13.08 -16.09 6.18
CA LYS A 256 -13.39 -15.94 7.62
C LYS A 256 -12.24 -15.25 8.38
N GLU A 257 -11.01 -15.64 8.10
CA GLU A 257 -9.80 -15.04 8.68
C GLU A 257 -9.52 -13.63 8.19
N ILE A 258 -9.84 -13.33 6.92
CA ILE A 258 -9.76 -11.99 6.34
C ILE A 258 -10.70 -11.06 7.10
N MET A 259 -11.99 -11.44 7.22
CA MET A 259 -12.98 -10.63 7.95
C MET A 259 -12.62 -10.46 9.43
N HIS A 260 -12.24 -11.55 10.12
CA HIS A 260 -11.83 -11.49 11.52
C HIS A 260 -10.68 -10.50 11.77
N ARG A 261 -9.67 -10.47 10.88
CA ARG A 261 -8.56 -9.51 10.99
C ARG A 261 -8.99 -8.10 10.63
N LEU A 262 -9.83 -7.90 9.60
CA LEU A 262 -10.38 -6.58 9.28
C LEU A 262 -11.24 -6.00 10.42
N GLU A 263 -11.91 -6.84 11.19
CA GLU A 263 -12.68 -6.42 12.36
C GLU A 263 -11.79 -6.13 13.58
N THR A 264 -10.82 -7.02 13.87
CA THR A 264 -10.10 -7.00 15.16
C THR A 264 -8.69 -6.42 15.15
N TYR A 265 -8.06 -6.22 13.99
CA TYR A 265 -6.67 -5.75 13.89
C TYR A 265 -6.63 -4.25 13.61
N LYS A 266 -5.63 -3.55 14.15
CA LYS A 266 -5.41 -2.12 13.90
C LYS A 266 -4.83 -1.94 12.50
N LYS A 267 -5.56 -1.28 11.58
CA LYS A 267 -5.08 -1.06 10.20
C LYS A 267 -4.38 0.28 10.08
N PHE A 268 -3.25 0.31 9.40
CA PHE A 268 -2.53 1.55 9.13
C PHE A 268 -2.01 1.63 7.69
N VAL A 269 -1.91 2.86 7.22
CA VAL A 269 -1.36 3.22 5.90
C VAL A 269 -0.50 4.46 6.06
N PHE A 270 0.62 4.52 5.34
CA PHE A 270 1.40 5.75 5.18
C PHE A 270 1.27 6.24 3.76
N VAL A 271 0.90 7.51 3.61
CA VAL A 271 0.71 8.21 2.33
C VAL A 271 1.79 9.26 2.14
N ARG A 272 1.95 9.73 0.91
CA ARG A 272 2.89 10.78 0.52
C ARG A 272 2.21 11.73 -0.45
N GLU A 273 2.65 12.99 -0.48
CA GLU A 273 2.26 13.97 -1.48
C GLU A 273 2.32 13.33 -2.89
N PRO A 274 1.22 13.31 -3.67
CA PRO A 274 1.14 12.49 -4.87
C PRO A 274 2.19 12.80 -5.95
N PHE A 275 2.59 14.05 -6.09
CA PHE A 275 3.59 14.49 -7.07
C PHE A 275 5.03 14.19 -6.62
N GLU A 276 5.33 14.29 -5.33
CA GLU A 276 6.60 13.76 -4.80
C GLU A 276 6.65 12.23 -4.92
N ARG A 277 5.51 11.55 -4.72
CA ARG A 277 5.41 10.08 -4.83
C ARG A 277 5.69 9.61 -6.26
N ILE A 278 5.11 10.26 -7.26
CA ILE A 278 5.33 9.89 -8.68
C ILE A 278 6.74 10.21 -9.17
N VAL A 279 7.35 11.31 -8.72
CA VAL A 279 8.78 11.58 -8.96
C VAL A 279 9.64 10.53 -8.29
N SER A 280 9.37 10.17 -7.02
CA SER A 280 10.08 9.08 -6.34
C SER A 280 9.87 7.70 -6.98
N ALA A 281 8.81 7.50 -7.76
CA ALA A 281 8.59 6.28 -8.53
C ALA A 281 9.43 6.28 -9.82
N TYR A 282 9.34 7.34 -10.62
CA TYR A 282 10.15 7.54 -11.82
C TYR A 282 11.65 7.42 -11.52
N ARG A 283 12.14 8.12 -10.49
CA ARG A 283 13.56 8.13 -10.13
C ARG A 283 14.10 6.73 -9.75
N ASP A 284 13.28 5.91 -9.10
CA ASP A 284 13.66 4.53 -8.68
C ASP A 284 13.54 3.50 -9.81
N LYS A 285 12.70 3.76 -10.82
CA LYS A 285 12.32 2.77 -11.84
C LYS A 285 12.85 3.04 -13.24
N LEU A 286 13.02 4.31 -13.64
CA LEU A 286 13.27 4.69 -15.04
C LEU A 286 14.44 5.67 -15.23
N GLU A 287 14.83 6.40 -14.19
CA GLU A 287 16.02 7.26 -14.19
C GLU A 287 17.29 6.47 -13.83
N ASN A 288 17.23 5.70 -12.75
CA ASN A 288 18.35 4.89 -12.28
C ASN A 288 18.43 3.53 -13.01
N PRO A 289 19.64 2.92 -13.15
CA PRO A 289 19.83 1.61 -13.76
C PRO A 289 18.91 0.53 -13.19
N ASN A 290 18.03 -0.02 -14.03
CA ASN A 290 17.02 -0.99 -13.63
C ASN A 290 16.53 -1.81 -14.84
N ASP A 291 17.29 -2.85 -15.21
CA ASP A 291 17.04 -3.63 -16.43
C ASP A 291 15.63 -4.17 -16.54
N TYR A 292 15.01 -4.61 -15.44
CA TYR A 292 13.63 -5.09 -15.44
C TYR A 292 12.64 -4.00 -15.87
N TYR A 293 12.70 -2.81 -15.25
CA TYR A 293 11.80 -1.71 -15.59
C TYR A 293 12.14 -1.05 -16.92
N HIS A 294 13.41 -0.98 -17.30
CA HIS A 294 13.84 -0.49 -18.61
C HIS A 294 13.34 -1.40 -19.75
N ASN A 295 13.44 -2.73 -19.59
CA ASN A 295 12.88 -3.67 -20.57
C ASN A 295 11.35 -3.64 -20.60
N LEU A 296 10.68 -3.71 -19.45
CA LEU A 296 9.22 -3.84 -19.37
C LEU A 296 8.48 -2.53 -19.69
N PHE A 297 8.95 -1.38 -19.19
CA PHE A 297 8.29 -0.08 -19.36
C PHE A 297 9.11 0.90 -20.20
N GLY A 298 10.44 0.91 -20.04
CA GLY A 298 11.30 1.86 -20.74
C GLY A 298 11.25 1.75 -22.26
N LYS A 299 11.40 0.54 -22.80
CA LYS A 299 11.33 0.30 -24.27
C LYS A 299 9.97 0.71 -24.85
N PRO A 300 8.81 0.28 -24.31
CA PRO A 300 7.53 0.68 -24.88
C PRO A 300 7.22 2.18 -24.72
N ILE A 301 7.70 2.83 -23.65
CA ILE A 301 7.57 4.29 -23.47
C ILE A 301 8.40 5.02 -24.52
N ILE A 302 9.70 4.71 -24.64
CA ILE A 302 10.60 5.35 -25.62
C ILE A 302 10.08 5.11 -27.05
N SER A 303 9.70 3.88 -27.39
CA SER A 303 9.21 3.53 -28.72
C SER A 303 7.89 4.20 -29.11
N LYS A 304 7.07 4.67 -28.16
CA LYS A 304 5.76 5.27 -28.44
C LYS A 304 5.76 6.81 -28.35
N TYR A 305 6.50 7.38 -27.40
CA TYR A 305 6.42 8.81 -27.09
C TYR A 305 7.65 9.63 -27.52
N ARG A 306 8.79 8.99 -27.83
CA ARG A 306 9.98 9.69 -28.34
C ARG A 306 9.88 9.87 -29.85
N LEU A 307 10.01 11.11 -30.33
CA LEU A 307 9.95 11.41 -31.77
C LEU A 307 11.11 10.79 -32.56
N ASN A 308 12.34 10.90 -32.04
CA ASN A 308 13.56 10.38 -32.67
C ASN A 308 14.39 9.60 -31.63
N PRO A 309 14.05 8.34 -31.32
CA PRO A 309 14.82 7.51 -30.41
C PRO A 309 16.09 6.98 -31.07
N SER A 310 17.20 6.94 -30.33
CA SER A 310 18.40 6.22 -30.78
C SER A 310 18.17 4.71 -30.73
N GLU A 311 18.89 3.96 -31.58
CA GLU A 311 18.86 2.49 -31.56
C GLU A 311 19.23 1.94 -30.17
N GLU A 312 20.20 2.57 -29.50
CA GLU A 312 20.57 2.21 -28.14
C GLU A 312 19.38 2.37 -27.16
N ALA A 313 18.68 3.51 -27.19
CA ALA A 313 17.54 3.76 -26.30
C ALA A 313 16.38 2.77 -26.54
N LEU A 314 16.15 2.35 -27.79
CA LEU A 314 15.21 1.27 -28.12
C LEU A 314 15.69 -0.10 -27.63
N ARG A 315 17.00 -0.38 -27.76
CA ARG A 315 17.62 -1.66 -27.38
C ARG A 315 17.73 -1.85 -25.87
N THR A 316 17.96 -0.79 -25.09
CA THR A 316 18.11 -0.86 -23.63
C THR A 316 16.82 -0.52 -22.89
N GLY A 317 16.04 0.44 -23.41
CA GLY A 317 14.93 1.07 -22.67
C GLY A 317 15.39 2.07 -21.59
N SER A 318 16.67 2.40 -21.53
CA SER A 318 17.22 3.34 -20.54
C SER A 318 17.06 4.80 -20.96
N GLY A 319 17.08 5.70 -19.98
CA GLY A 319 17.02 7.14 -20.24
C GLY A 319 15.65 7.61 -20.74
N VAL A 320 14.56 7.00 -20.25
CA VAL A 320 13.20 7.54 -20.39
C VAL A 320 13.17 8.95 -19.79
N MET A 321 12.61 9.92 -20.50
CA MET A 321 12.43 11.28 -19.95
C MET A 321 11.19 11.34 -19.06
N PHE A 322 11.23 12.17 -18.01
CA PHE A 322 10.08 12.34 -17.12
C PHE A 322 8.80 12.73 -17.87
N LYS A 323 8.91 13.59 -18.89
CA LYS A 323 7.78 13.97 -19.75
C LYS A 323 7.16 12.78 -20.50
N GLU A 324 7.98 11.87 -21.05
CA GLU A 324 7.51 10.66 -21.74
C GLU A 324 6.80 9.72 -20.75
N PHE A 325 7.33 9.59 -19.53
CA PHE A 325 6.67 8.84 -18.46
C PHE A 325 5.33 9.43 -18.03
N ILE A 326 5.20 10.77 -17.98
CA ILE A 326 3.90 11.41 -17.72
C ILE A 326 2.93 11.26 -18.89
N GLN A 327 3.41 11.32 -20.14
CA GLN A 327 2.58 11.03 -21.32
C GLN A 327 2.05 9.59 -21.29
N TYR A 328 2.91 8.61 -21.00
CA TYR A 328 2.53 7.23 -20.72
C TYR A 328 1.46 7.11 -19.61
N LEU A 329 1.67 7.80 -18.48
CA LEU A 329 0.76 7.73 -17.33
C LEU A 329 -0.62 8.36 -17.61
N LEU A 330 -0.71 9.28 -18.57
CA LEU A 330 -1.94 9.98 -18.97
C LEU A 330 -2.62 9.41 -20.23
N ASP A 331 -2.01 8.41 -20.87
CA ASP A 331 -2.51 7.76 -22.08
C ASP A 331 -3.49 6.62 -21.74
N VAL A 332 -4.72 6.67 -22.26
CA VAL A 332 -5.71 5.59 -22.06
C VAL A 332 -5.37 4.33 -22.88
N HIS A 333 -4.55 4.47 -23.93
CA HIS A 333 -4.03 3.40 -24.77
C HIS A 333 -2.53 3.17 -24.53
N ARG A 334 -2.07 3.39 -23.30
CA ARG A 334 -0.71 3.12 -22.84
C ARG A 334 -0.24 1.71 -23.26
N PRO A 335 1.00 1.54 -23.72
CA PRO A 335 1.49 0.26 -24.25
C PRO A 335 1.69 -0.83 -23.19
N VAL A 336 1.69 -0.47 -21.91
CA VAL A 336 1.87 -1.38 -20.77
C VAL A 336 0.90 -0.95 -19.66
N GLY A 337 0.42 -1.90 -18.85
CA GLY A 337 -0.55 -1.64 -17.79
C GLY A 337 -0.03 -0.75 -16.64
N MET A 338 -0.92 -0.48 -15.69
CA MET A 338 -0.55 0.25 -14.47
C MET A 338 0.38 -0.59 -13.57
N ASP A 339 1.42 0.05 -13.02
CA ASP A 339 2.28 -0.52 -11.99
C ASP A 339 1.93 0.10 -10.63
N ILE A 340 1.99 -0.73 -9.58
CA ILE A 340 1.70 -0.35 -8.19
C ILE A 340 2.49 0.87 -7.69
N HIS A 341 3.64 1.18 -8.29
CA HIS A 341 4.48 2.32 -7.89
C HIS A 341 3.89 3.68 -8.28
N TRP A 342 3.03 3.72 -9.30
CA TRP A 342 2.34 4.93 -9.77
C TRP A 342 0.80 4.80 -9.80
N ASP A 343 0.26 3.66 -9.35
CA ASP A 343 -1.17 3.52 -9.05
C ASP A 343 -1.60 4.41 -7.87
N GLN A 344 -2.86 4.85 -7.83
CA GLN A 344 -3.38 5.75 -6.79
C GLN A 344 -3.54 5.02 -5.45
N VAL A 345 -3.34 5.73 -4.35
CA VAL A 345 -3.50 5.18 -3.00
C VAL A 345 -4.94 4.72 -2.75
N ASN A 346 -5.92 5.45 -3.27
CA ASN A 346 -7.33 5.10 -3.14
C ASN A 346 -7.72 3.80 -3.88
N GLN A 347 -6.95 3.37 -4.88
CA GLN A 347 -7.08 2.07 -5.57
C GLN A 347 -6.27 0.98 -4.86
N LEU A 348 -5.03 1.26 -4.47
CA LEU A 348 -4.18 0.28 -3.77
C LEU A 348 -4.74 -0.15 -2.40
N CYS A 349 -5.32 0.79 -1.64
CA CYS A 349 -5.67 0.59 -0.24
C CYS A 349 -7.18 0.65 0.06
N HIS A 350 -8.02 0.97 -0.93
CA HIS A 350 -9.49 1.03 -0.82
C HIS A 350 -10.05 1.63 0.50
N PRO A 351 -9.68 2.87 0.89
CA PRO A 351 -9.97 3.40 2.23
C PRO A 351 -11.46 3.65 2.54
N CYS A 352 -12.35 3.53 1.55
CA CYS A 352 -13.80 3.55 1.74
C CYS A 352 -14.44 2.16 1.94
N LEU A 353 -13.65 1.09 1.76
CA LEU A 353 -14.02 -0.28 2.12
C LEU A 353 -13.29 -0.73 3.39
N ILE A 354 -12.07 -0.21 3.61
CA ILE A 354 -11.18 -0.61 4.70
C ILE A 354 -10.93 0.62 5.59
N HIS A 355 -11.56 0.63 6.76
CA HIS A 355 -11.47 1.75 7.70
C HIS A 355 -10.11 1.76 8.42
N TYR A 356 -9.18 2.62 7.98
CA TYR A 356 -7.86 2.75 8.60
C TYR A 356 -7.91 3.42 9.98
N ASP A 357 -7.31 2.77 10.97
CA ASP A 357 -7.19 3.25 12.35
C ASP A 357 -6.02 4.23 12.54
N PHE A 358 -5.14 4.34 11.54
CA PHE A 358 -4.02 5.26 11.50
C PHE A 358 -3.66 5.60 10.04
N ILE A 359 -3.71 6.89 9.69
CA ILE A 359 -3.35 7.41 8.36
C ILE A 359 -2.13 8.31 8.55
N GLY A 360 -0.95 7.77 8.26
CA GLY A 360 0.34 8.44 8.45
C GLY A 360 0.79 9.24 7.23
N LYS A 361 1.59 10.29 7.46
CA LYS A 361 2.22 11.14 6.44
C LYS A 361 3.70 10.82 6.31
N PHE A 362 4.18 10.60 5.08
CA PHE A 362 5.60 10.41 4.80
C PHE A 362 6.43 11.65 5.17
N GLU A 363 5.83 12.82 5.03
CA GLU A 363 6.40 14.12 5.39
C GLU A 363 6.71 14.23 6.90
N ASN A 364 6.00 13.47 7.74
CA ASN A 364 6.15 13.42 9.20
C ASN A 364 6.58 12.04 9.71
N MET A 365 7.20 11.22 8.84
CA MET A 365 7.44 9.79 9.08
C MET A 365 8.14 9.49 10.41
N GLY A 366 9.12 10.30 10.82
CA GLY A 366 9.87 10.07 12.07
C GLY A 366 8.98 10.12 13.32
N GLU A 367 8.23 11.21 13.48
CA GLU A 367 7.35 11.40 14.64
C GLU A 367 6.14 10.46 14.59
N GLU A 368 5.48 10.36 13.43
CA GLU A 368 4.25 9.59 13.28
C GLU A 368 4.48 8.07 13.36
N SER A 369 5.61 7.56 12.86
CA SER A 369 5.97 6.15 13.04
C SER A 369 6.29 5.82 14.49
N ASN A 370 7.01 6.70 15.20
CA ASN A 370 7.30 6.53 16.62
C ASN A 370 6.01 6.55 17.45
N PHE A 371 5.08 7.49 17.19
CA PHE A 371 3.78 7.52 17.87
C PHE A 371 2.98 6.22 17.62
N LEU A 372 2.92 5.73 16.38
CA LEU A 372 2.27 4.46 16.07
C LEU A 372 2.93 3.28 16.81
N LEU A 373 4.26 3.20 16.82
CA LEU A 373 5.01 2.14 17.53
C LEU A 373 4.73 2.16 19.04
N ARG A 374 4.62 3.33 19.67
CA ARG A 374 4.23 3.45 21.09
C ARG A 374 2.76 3.04 21.32
N LEU A 375 1.86 3.45 20.42
CA LEU A 375 0.42 3.13 20.50
C LEU A 375 0.14 1.62 20.44
N ILE A 376 0.97 0.84 19.76
CA ILE A 376 0.82 -0.62 19.62
C ILE A 376 1.60 -1.43 20.68
N GLY A 377 2.27 -0.77 21.63
CA GLY A 377 3.11 -1.43 22.63
C GLY A 377 4.39 -2.07 22.07
N ALA A 378 4.93 -1.55 20.97
CA ALA A 378 6.19 -2.05 20.42
C ALA A 378 7.38 -1.79 21.38
N PRO A 379 8.46 -2.61 21.32
CA PRO A 379 9.65 -2.41 22.14
C PRO A 379 10.18 -0.96 22.08
N LEU A 380 10.58 -0.40 23.23
CA LEU A 380 11.01 1.01 23.29
C LEU A 380 12.22 1.32 22.41
N SER A 381 13.12 0.35 22.23
CA SER A 381 14.29 0.44 21.34
C SER A 381 13.95 0.37 19.84
N LEU A 382 12.74 -0.06 19.47
CA LEU A 382 12.33 -0.15 18.08
C LEU A 382 11.86 1.22 17.57
N THR A 383 12.51 1.68 16.51
CA THR A 383 12.15 2.85 15.71
C THR A 383 12.07 2.44 14.24
N LEU A 384 11.38 3.23 13.40
CA LEU A 384 11.38 3.02 11.96
C LEU A 384 12.76 3.44 11.40
N PRO A 385 13.44 2.61 10.58
CA PRO A 385 14.76 2.97 10.06
C PRO A 385 14.69 4.15 9.09
N THR A 386 15.70 5.01 9.15
CA THR A 386 15.81 6.26 8.38
C THR A 386 16.78 6.17 7.19
N PHE A 387 17.34 5.01 6.87
CA PHE A 387 18.19 4.82 5.69
C PHE A 387 17.38 4.74 4.39
N LYS A 388 18.06 4.94 3.25
CA LYS A 388 17.46 4.88 1.91
C LYS A 388 17.73 3.49 1.30
N ASP A 389 16.65 2.80 0.99
CA ASP A 389 16.66 1.36 0.66
C ASP A 389 17.22 1.02 -0.73
N ARG A 390 16.90 1.83 -1.75
CA ARG A 390 17.47 1.76 -3.10
C ARG A 390 18.15 3.07 -3.45
N ASN A 391 19.22 2.99 -4.23
CA ASN A 391 20.03 4.11 -4.71
C ASN A 391 20.43 5.03 -3.53
N PRO A 392 21.20 4.53 -2.56
CA PRO A 392 21.45 5.23 -1.30
C PRO A 392 22.26 6.52 -1.44
N GLY A 393 23.08 6.64 -2.50
CA GLY A 393 23.85 7.86 -2.81
C GLY A 393 23.00 8.99 -3.40
N ASP A 394 21.83 8.69 -3.98
CA ASP A 394 20.93 9.71 -4.51
C ASP A 394 20.25 10.49 -3.37
N GLU A 395 20.11 11.80 -3.56
CA GLU A 395 19.26 12.64 -2.70
C GLU A 395 17.83 12.07 -2.63
N ARG A 396 17.19 12.14 -1.45
CA ARG A 396 15.77 11.82 -1.31
C ARG A 396 14.95 12.81 -2.11
N THR A 397 13.96 12.33 -2.87
CA THR A 397 12.98 13.22 -3.49
C THR A 397 12.37 14.14 -2.42
N SER A 398 12.34 15.43 -2.70
CA SER A 398 11.74 16.50 -1.91
C SER A 398 10.81 17.34 -2.80
N LEU A 399 10.19 18.37 -2.22
CA LEU A 399 9.40 19.36 -2.95
C LEU A 399 10.22 20.13 -4.00
N GLU A 400 11.47 20.46 -3.68
CA GLU A 400 12.41 21.20 -4.55
C GLU A 400 12.79 20.35 -5.77
N ILE A 401 13.12 19.08 -5.54
CA ILE A 401 13.38 18.12 -6.61
C ILE A 401 12.12 17.94 -7.47
N THR A 402 10.96 17.77 -6.84
CA THR A 402 9.68 17.58 -7.54
C THR A 402 9.36 18.78 -8.44
N LYS A 403 9.57 20.01 -7.97
CA LYS A 403 9.45 21.23 -8.79
C LYS A 403 10.36 21.21 -10.04
N LYS A 404 11.59 20.67 -9.96
CA LYS A 404 12.52 20.55 -11.10
C LYS A 404 12.08 19.53 -12.17
N TYR A 405 11.32 18.51 -11.81
CA TYR A 405 10.72 17.59 -12.80
C TYR A 405 9.46 18.20 -13.43
N PHE A 406 8.61 18.83 -12.62
CA PHE A 406 7.34 19.40 -13.06
C PHE A 406 7.47 20.71 -13.86
N SER A 407 8.62 21.38 -13.83
CA SER A 407 8.93 22.50 -14.73
C SER A 407 9.13 22.06 -16.20
N GLN A 408 9.39 20.77 -16.45
CA GLN A 408 9.52 20.19 -17.79
C GLN A 408 8.15 19.96 -18.48
N LEU A 409 7.06 20.07 -17.71
CA LEU A 409 5.69 19.83 -18.15
C LEU A 409 4.99 21.14 -18.51
N SER A 410 4.04 21.06 -19.45
CA SER A 410 3.06 22.14 -19.68
C SER A 410 2.05 22.24 -18.53
N MET A 411 1.36 23.38 -18.43
CA MET A 411 0.24 23.56 -17.49
C MET A 411 -0.84 22.47 -17.67
N LEU A 412 -1.14 22.10 -18.92
CA LEU A 412 -2.14 21.07 -19.22
C LEU A 412 -1.70 19.67 -18.77
N GLU A 413 -0.42 19.32 -18.94
CA GLU A 413 0.14 18.06 -18.42
C GLU A 413 0.11 18.03 -16.89
N ARG A 414 0.42 19.15 -16.23
CA ARG A 414 0.30 19.27 -14.76
C ARG A 414 -1.14 19.12 -14.27
N GLN A 415 -2.10 19.80 -14.90
CA GLN A 415 -3.51 19.69 -14.54
C GLN A 415 -4.02 18.26 -14.74
N ARG A 416 -3.76 17.64 -15.90
CA ARG A 416 -4.22 16.26 -16.15
C ARG A 416 -3.62 15.24 -15.18
N LEU A 417 -2.37 15.46 -14.73
CA LEU A 417 -1.75 14.61 -13.70
C LEU A 417 -2.29 14.88 -12.30
N TYR A 418 -2.66 16.13 -11.98
CA TYR A 418 -3.39 16.45 -10.76
C TYR A 418 -4.76 15.79 -10.75
N ASP A 419 -5.52 15.89 -11.85
CA ASP A 419 -6.82 15.23 -12.03
C ASP A 419 -6.70 13.69 -11.85
N PHE A 420 -5.64 13.09 -12.39
CA PHE A 420 -5.33 11.66 -12.24
C PHE A 420 -5.10 11.22 -10.78
N TYR A 421 -4.58 12.10 -9.93
CA TYR A 421 -4.40 11.86 -8.48
C TYR A 421 -5.41 12.61 -7.60
N TYR A 422 -6.44 13.26 -8.16
CA TYR A 422 -7.31 14.19 -7.45
C TYR A 422 -7.96 13.60 -6.21
N MET A 423 -8.38 12.34 -6.29
CA MET A 423 -8.98 11.64 -5.15
C MET A 423 -7.98 11.37 -4.02
N ASP A 424 -6.68 11.17 -4.31
CA ASP A 424 -5.65 11.05 -3.26
C ASP A 424 -5.40 12.42 -2.59
N TYR A 425 -5.34 13.51 -3.37
CA TYR A 425 -5.26 14.87 -2.80
C TYR A 425 -6.42 15.14 -1.83
N LEU A 426 -7.63 14.81 -2.26
CA LEU A 426 -8.86 15.08 -1.51
C LEU A 426 -9.01 14.16 -0.28
N MET A 427 -8.81 12.84 -0.43
CA MET A 427 -8.96 11.87 0.66
C MET A 427 -7.92 12.04 1.76
N PHE A 428 -6.71 12.48 1.43
CA PHE A 428 -5.60 12.58 2.37
C PHE A 428 -5.27 14.02 2.81
N ASN A 429 -6.09 15.01 2.43
CA ASN A 429 -5.87 16.43 2.75
C ASN A 429 -4.48 16.94 2.34
N TYR A 430 -4.11 16.77 1.06
CA TYR A 430 -2.93 17.41 0.50
C TYR A 430 -3.33 18.70 -0.23
N SER A 431 -2.60 19.78 0.03
CA SER A 431 -2.72 21.04 -0.71
C SER A 431 -2.26 20.86 -2.17
N LYS A 432 -2.81 21.68 -3.08
CA LYS A 432 -2.32 21.76 -4.46
C LYS A 432 -0.83 22.14 -4.48
N PRO A 433 0.04 21.38 -5.17
CA PRO A 433 1.49 21.61 -5.17
C PRO A 433 1.92 22.80 -6.05
N PHE A 434 1.08 23.25 -6.98
CA PHE A 434 1.33 24.40 -7.84
C PHE A 434 0.11 25.34 -7.90
N LYS A 435 0.38 26.63 -8.17
CA LYS A 435 -0.64 27.70 -8.21
C LYS A 435 -1.49 27.70 -9.49
N ASP A 436 -1.03 27.03 -10.54
CA ASP A 436 -1.66 26.92 -11.86
C ASP A 436 -2.66 25.76 -11.96
N LEU A 437 -2.96 25.09 -10.85
CA LEU A 437 -3.90 23.97 -10.77
C LEU A 437 -5.30 24.43 -10.35
N TYR A 438 -6.31 24.06 -11.14
CA TYR A 438 -7.73 24.39 -10.96
C TYR A 438 -8.47 23.42 -10.04
#